data_AF-A0AAV0XVH5-F1
#
_entry.id   AF-A0AAV0XVH5-F1
#
_cell.length_a   1.000
_cell.length_b   1.000
_cell.length_c   1.000
_cell.angle_alpha   90.00
_cell.angle_beta   90.00
_cell.angle_gamma   90.00
#
_symmetry.space_group_name_H-M   'P 1'
#
loop_
_entity.id
_entity.type
_entity.pdbx_description
1 polymer ?
#
loop_
_entity_poly.entity_id
_entity_poly.type
_entity_poly.pdbx_seq_one_letter_code
_entity_poly.pdbx_strand_id
1 'polypeptide(L)'
;MDVNTAAVTASVNSGQGYVQLEILSALLNMPSMSNKLYQKIHEKVEQFTHNTAWESMSSAAEEEAKLAIDNGDVNENGVPMITVIADGAWSKRSYRTNYNALSGVGCIVGAKLKKSFFWALETNIVQYA
;
A
#
# COMPACT_ATOMS: atom_id res chain seq x y z
N MET A 1 -18.57 11.04 -0.43
CA MET A 1 -18.37 9.63 -0.84
C MET A 1 -19.73 8.97 -0.90
N ASP A 2 -20.07 8.32 -2.01
CA ASP A 2 -21.34 7.58 -2.14
C ASP A 2 -21.27 6.23 -1.39
N VAL A 3 -22.44 5.61 -1.19
CA VAL A 3 -22.57 4.36 -0.41
C VAL A 3 -21.76 3.21 -1.02
N ASN A 4 -21.73 3.07 -2.35
CA ASN A 4 -21.02 1.97 -3.00
C ASN A 4 -19.51 2.15 -2.86
N THR A 5 -19.01 3.38 -3.05
CA THR A 5 -17.60 3.69 -2.78
C THR A 5 -17.25 3.47 -1.32
N ALA A 6 -18.10 3.86 -0.37
CA ALA A 6 -17.87 3.62 1.06
C ALA A 6 -17.77 2.13 1.39
N ALA A 7 -18.67 1.30 0.84
CA ALA A 7 -18.69 -0.14 1.06
C ALA A 7 -17.44 -0.84 0.48
N VAL A 8 -17.02 -0.45 -0.72
CA VAL A 8 -15.81 -1.00 -1.36
C VAL A 8 -14.56 -0.55 -0.60
N THR A 9 -14.45 0.73 -0.24
CA THR A 9 -13.33 1.25 0.57
C THR A 9 -13.21 0.54 1.91
N ALA A 10 -14.34 0.32 2.61
CA ALA A 10 -14.36 -0.42 3.87
C ALA A 10 -13.90 -1.88 3.69
N SER A 11 -14.31 -2.52 2.59
CA SER A 11 -13.91 -3.90 2.26
C SER A 11 -12.40 -3.97 2.03
N VAL A 12 -11.85 -3.10 1.19
CA VAL A 12 -10.40 -3.02 0.90
C VAL A 12 -9.58 -2.78 2.15
N ASN A 13 -9.97 -1.80 2.98
CA ASN A 13 -9.26 -1.48 4.22
C ASN A 13 -9.28 -2.63 5.25
N SER A 14 -10.30 -3.49 5.18
CA SER A 14 -10.42 -4.67 6.03
C SER A 14 -9.73 -5.92 5.44
N GLY A 15 -9.06 -5.78 4.29
CA GLY A 15 -8.45 -6.89 3.56
C GLY A 15 -9.46 -7.86 2.94
N GLN A 16 -10.69 -7.40 2.72
CA GLN A 16 -11.79 -8.20 2.21
C GLN A 16 -12.05 -7.93 0.71
N GLY A 17 -12.52 -8.95 0.01
CA GLY A 17 -12.92 -8.84 -1.40
C GLY A 17 -14.43 -8.81 -1.61
N TYR A 18 -14.85 -8.82 -2.87
CA TYR A 18 -16.25 -8.85 -3.29
C TYR A 18 -17.10 -9.90 -2.58
N VAL A 19 -16.58 -11.13 -2.44
CA VAL A 19 -17.32 -12.26 -1.84
C VAL A 19 -17.74 -11.95 -0.41
N GLN A 20 -16.88 -11.29 0.37
CA GLN A 20 -17.21 -10.94 1.74
C GLN A 20 -18.33 -9.90 1.81
N LEU A 21 -18.33 -8.93 0.89
CA LEU A 21 -19.37 -7.91 0.80
C LEU A 21 -20.73 -8.52 0.39
N GLU A 22 -20.71 -9.51 -0.49
CA GLU A 22 -21.89 -10.27 -0.90
C GLU A 22 -22.46 -11.09 0.27
N ILE A 23 -21.60 -11.78 1.03
CA ILE A 23 -22.00 -12.51 2.24
C ILE A 23 -22.61 -11.56 3.27
N LEU A 24 -21.96 -10.42 3.53
CA LEU A 24 -22.47 -9.42 4.46
C LEU A 24 -23.87 -8.93 4.04
N SER A 25 -24.06 -8.66 2.75
CA SER A 25 -25.34 -8.21 2.21
C SER A 25 -26.43 -9.28 2.36
N ALA A 26 -26.08 -10.54 2.11
CA ALA A 26 -27.00 -11.66 2.29
C ALA A 26 -27.42 -11.85 3.76
N LEU A 27 -26.47 -11.73 4.70
CA LEU A 27 -26.74 -11.82 6.14
C LEU A 27 -27.67 -10.70 6.63
N LEU A 28 -27.53 -9.50 6.06
CA LEU A 28 -28.37 -8.35 6.37
C LEU A 28 -29.68 -8.31 5.57
N ASN A 29 -29.93 -9.30 4.71
CA ASN A 29 -31.07 -9.36 3.80
C ASN A 29 -31.20 -8.08 2.93
N MET A 30 -30.07 -7.56 2.44
CA MET A 30 -29.99 -6.39 1.57
C MET A 30 -29.47 -6.77 0.17
N PRO A 31 -29.87 -6.05 -0.89
CA PRO A 31 -29.35 -6.29 -2.22
C PRO A 31 -27.84 -5.99 -2.27
N SER A 32 -27.07 -6.95 -2.79
CA SER A 32 -25.63 -6.78 -3.04
C SER A 32 -25.38 -6.05 -4.36
N MET A 33 -24.29 -5.30 -4.43
CA MET A 33 -23.81 -4.74 -5.69
C MET A 33 -23.33 -5.85 -6.63
N SER A 34 -23.38 -5.62 -7.95
CA SER A 34 -22.83 -6.59 -8.90
C SER A 34 -21.30 -6.59 -8.86
N ASN A 35 -20.70 -7.75 -9.16
CA ASN A 35 -19.24 -7.88 -9.25
C ASN A 35 -18.62 -6.87 -10.23
N LYS A 36 -19.25 -6.66 -11.40
CA LYS A 36 -18.79 -5.67 -12.39
C LYS A 36 -18.70 -4.26 -11.81
N LEU A 37 -19.71 -3.85 -11.03
CA LEU A 37 -19.70 -2.54 -10.39
C LEU A 37 -18.66 -2.48 -9.27
N TYR A 38 -18.50 -3.55 -8.50
CA TYR A 38 -17.49 -3.64 -7.45
C TYR A 38 -16.09 -3.42 -8.03
N GLN A 39 -15.73 -4.14 -9.09
CA GLN A 39 -14.38 -4.01 -9.69
C GLN A 39 -14.12 -2.60 -10.22
N LYS A 40 -15.10 -1.99 -10.88
CA LYS A 40 -14.97 -0.60 -11.37
C LYS A 40 -14.72 0.39 -10.23
N ILE A 41 -15.39 0.23 -9.10
CA ILE A 41 -15.19 1.09 -7.93
C ILE A 41 -13.88 0.75 -7.24
N HIS A 42 -13.52 -0.53 -7.16
CA HIS A 42 -12.26 -0.99 -6.59
C HIS A 42 -11.05 -0.38 -7.33
N GLU A 43 -11.03 -0.42 -8.66
CA GLU A 43 -9.98 0.22 -9.47
C GLU A 43 -9.87 1.72 -9.20
N LYS A 44 -11.01 2.41 -9.01
CA LYS A 44 -11.03 3.83 -8.69
C LYS A 44 -10.46 4.11 -7.30
N VAL A 45 -10.82 3.28 -6.31
CA VAL A 45 -10.29 3.37 -4.95
C VAL A 45 -8.79 3.10 -4.96
N GLU A 46 -8.35 2.07 -5.67
CA GLU A 46 -6.93 1.71 -5.85
C GLU A 46 -6.13 2.88 -6.43
N GLN A 47 -6.58 3.50 -7.52
CA GLN A 47 -5.93 4.66 -8.12
C GLN A 47 -5.84 5.83 -7.14
N PHE A 48 -6.91 6.11 -6.41
CA PHE A 48 -6.92 7.17 -5.41
C PHE A 48 -5.93 6.89 -4.28
N THR A 49 -5.95 5.68 -3.72
CA THR A 49 -5.03 5.25 -2.67
C THR A 49 -3.58 5.30 -3.15
N HIS A 50 -3.30 4.86 -4.37
CA HIS A 50 -1.97 4.94 -4.97
C HIS A 50 -1.48 6.39 -5.07
N ASN A 51 -2.31 7.29 -5.60
CA ASN A 51 -1.93 8.69 -5.78
C ASN A 51 -1.72 9.40 -4.44
N THR A 52 -2.62 9.19 -3.47
CA THR A 52 -2.46 9.74 -2.12
C THR A 52 -1.22 9.20 -1.43
N ALA A 53 -0.92 7.90 -1.57
CA ALA A 53 0.30 7.31 -1.03
C ALA A 53 1.55 7.94 -1.67
N TRP A 54 1.55 8.11 -3.00
CA TRP A 54 2.64 8.72 -3.75
C TRP A 54 2.89 10.18 -3.34
N GLU A 55 1.84 10.99 -3.24
CA GLU A 55 1.92 12.38 -2.78
C GLU A 55 2.47 12.47 -1.36
N SER A 56 1.97 11.63 -0.45
CA SER A 56 2.44 11.60 0.94
C SER A 56 3.91 11.19 1.05
N MET A 57 4.34 10.20 0.27
CA MET A 57 5.74 9.75 0.24
C MET A 57 6.66 10.82 -0.35
N SER A 58 6.23 11.49 -1.42
CA SER A 58 6.99 12.56 -2.07
C SER A 58 7.17 13.75 -1.14
N SER A 59 6.09 14.19 -0.47
CA SER A 59 6.13 15.27 0.51
C SER A 59 7.05 14.93 1.69
N ALA A 60 7.02 13.69 2.19
CA ALA A 60 7.92 13.27 3.26
C ALA A 60 9.40 13.29 2.83
N ALA A 61 9.69 12.85 1.60
CA ALA A 61 11.05 12.86 1.05
C ALA A 61 11.58 14.30 0.90
N GLU A 62 10.75 15.25 0.45
CA GLU A 62 11.12 16.66 0.35
C GLU A 62 11.40 17.30 1.73
N GLU A 63 10.59 16.98 2.74
CA GLU A 63 10.80 17.47 4.10
C GLU A 63 12.13 16.97 4.69
N GLU A 64 12.46 15.70 4.48
CA GLU A 64 13.71 15.14 5.01
C GLU A 64 14.93 15.60 4.22
N ALA A 65 14.78 15.85 2.91
CA ALA A 65 15.81 16.48 2.09
C ALA A 65 16.14 17.90 2.57
N LYS A 66 15.12 18.73 2.89
CA LYS A 66 15.32 20.07 3.46
C LYS A 66 16.05 19.99 4.80
N LEU A 67 15.65 19.06 5.67
CA LEU A 67 16.28 18.85 6.97
C LEU A 67 17.76 18.42 6.85
N ALA A 68 18.11 17.61 5.84
CA ALA A 68 19.49 17.24 5.58
C ALA A 68 20.32 18.44 5.13
N ILE A 69 19.77 19.31 4.27
CA ILE A 69 20.43 20.55 3.83
C ILE A 69 20.67 21.49 5.01
N ASP A 70 19.65 21.72 5.85
CA ASP A 70 19.73 22.61 7.02
C ASP A 70 20.78 22.13 8.04
N ASN A 71 20.97 20.81 8.14
CA ASN A 71 21.98 20.20 9.01
C ASN A 71 23.39 20.21 8.41
N GLY A 72 23.55 20.61 7.14
CA GLY A 72 24.82 20.50 6.42
C GLY A 72 25.19 19.07 6.01
N ASP A 73 24.23 18.14 6.07
CA ASP A 73 24.38 16.74 5.63
C ASP A 73 24.25 16.68 4.09
N VAL A 74 25.18 17.33 3.38
CA VAL A 74 25.20 17.42 1.91
C VAL A 74 26.51 16.87 1.36
N ASN A 75 26.44 16.19 0.21
CA ASN A 75 27.64 15.71 -0.46
C ASN A 75 28.39 16.86 -1.19
N GLU A 76 29.54 16.55 -1.78
CA GLU A 76 30.38 17.49 -2.55
C GLU A 76 29.62 18.17 -3.73
N ASN A 77 28.53 17.55 -4.20
CA ASN A 77 27.69 18.04 -5.29
C ASN A 77 26.41 18.76 -4.80
N GLY A 78 26.26 18.98 -3.49
CA GLY A 78 25.07 19.63 -2.90
C GLY A 78 23.82 18.75 -2.81
N VAL A 79 23.95 17.43 -2.98
CA VAL A 79 22.85 16.48 -2.83
C VAL A 79 22.68 16.13 -1.34
N PRO A 80 21.46 16.23 -0.78
CA PRO A 80 21.19 15.87 0.61
C PRO A 80 21.44 14.38 0.87
N MET A 81 22.20 14.09 1.94
CA MET A 81 22.44 12.74 2.42
C MET A 81 21.43 12.39 3.51
N ILE A 82 20.42 11.60 3.14
CA ILE A 82 19.35 11.20 4.05
C ILE A 82 19.68 9.82 4.63
N THR A 83 19.67 9.72 5.97
CA THR A 83 19.79 8.42 6.66
C THR A 83 18.44 7.71 6.63
N VAL A 84 18.41 6.48 6.12
CA VAL A 84 17.19 5.69 5.98
C VAL A 84 17.29 4.34 6.66
N ILE A 85 16.15 3.82 7.08
CA ILE A 85 15.95 2.45 7.56
C ILE A 85 15.14 1.74 6.49
N ALA A 86 15.70 0.68 5.92
CA ALA A 86 14.99 -0.20 5.01
C ALA A 86 14.48 -1.42 5.79
N ASP A 87 13.20 -1.73 5.63
CA ASP A 87 12.58 -2.94 6.19
C ASP A 87 11.82 -3.68 5.08
N GLY A 88 11.60 -4.97 5.27
CA GLY A 88 10.89 -5.79 4.32
C GLY A 88 10.30 -7.03 4.96
N ALA A 89 9.09 -7.37 4.51
CA ALA A 89 8.35 -8.52 5.01
C ALA A 89 7.93 -9.45 3.88
N TRP A 90 8.11 -10.75 4.12
CA TRP A 90 7.56 -11.81 3.29
C TRP A 90 6.51 -12.57 4.09
N SER A 91 5.30 -12.68 3.54
CA SER A 91 4.27 -13.48 4.19
C SER A 91 4.69 -14.95 4.21
N LYS A 92 4.67 -15.57 5.39
CA LYS A 92 4.90 -17.02 5.57
C LYS A 92 3.55 -17.74 5.59
N ARG A 93 3.40 -18.79 4.80
CA ARG A 93 2.23 -19.69 4.88
C ARG A 93 2.64 -20.96 5.60
N SER A 94 1.88 -21.35 6.62
CA SER A 94 2.19 -22.47 7.53
C SER A 94 1.60 -23.81 7.09
N TYR A 95 1.21 -23.99 5.83
CA TYR A 95 0.67 -25.28 5.37
C TYR A 95 1.79 -26.33 5.27
N ARG A 96 1.95 -27.12 6.34
CA ARG A 96 2.80 -28.33 6.47
C ARG A 96 4.32 -28.09 6.40
N THR A 97 4.77 -27.19 5.55
CA THR A 97 6.16 -26.80 5.31
C THR A 97 6.21 -25.28 5.18
N ASN A 98 7.22 -24.64 5.77
CA ASN A 98 7.25 -23.19 6.03
C ASN A 98 7.53 -22.36 4.74
N TYR A 99 6.55 -22.31 3.82
CA TYR A 99 6.69 -21.68 2.51
C TYR A 99 6.63 -20.15 2.60
N ASN A 100 7.53 -19.49 1.85
CA ASN A 100 7.42 -18.07 1.55
C ASN A 100 6.28 -17.84 0.54
N ALA A 101 5.50 -16.79 0.73
CA ALA A 101 4.62 -16.29 -0.31
C ALA A 101 5.45 -15.86 -1.54
N LEU A 102 4.85 -15.94 -2.73
CA LEU A 102 5.45 -15.39 -3.95
C LEU A 102 5.41 -13.86 -3.98
N SER A 103 4.78 -13.24 -2.98
CA SER A 103 4.68 -11.80 -2.82
C SER A 103 5.38 -11.35 -1.55
N GLY A 104 6.20 -10.32 -1.68
CA GLY A 104 6.87 -9.63 -0.59
C GLY A 104 6.66 -8.14 -0.65
N VAL A 105 7.02 -7.47 0.43
CA VAL A 105 6.90 -6.03 0.53
C VAL A 105 8.14 -5.43 1.17
N GLY A 106 8.57 -4.28 0.64
CA GLY A 106 9.70 -3.52 1.16
C GLY A 106 9.29 -2.07 1.40
N CYS A 107 9.83 -1.46 2.45
CA CYS A 107 9.64 -0.05 2.74
C CYS A 107 10.96 0.64 3.09
N ILE A 108 11.03 1.93 2.80
CA ILE A 108 12.15 2.80 3.19
C ILE A 108 11.60 3.91 4.06
N VAL A 109 12.14 4.05 5.27
CA VAL A 109 11.69 5.01 6.28
C VAL A 109 12.84 5.96 6.62
N GLY A 110 12.56 7.26 6.64
CA GLY A 110 13.53 8.27 7.07
C GLY A 110 13.83 8.15 8.57
N ALA A 111 15.11 8.12 8.93
CA ALA A 111 15.50 7.93 10.33
C ALA A 111 15.14 9.13 11.23
N LYS A 112 15.09 10.34 10.67
CA LYS A 112 14.85 11.58 11.43
C LYS A 112 13.35 11.83 11.59
N LEU A 113 12.59 11.87 10.49
CA LEU A 113 11.14 12.12 10.55
C LEU A 113 10.31 10.87 10.85
N LYS A 114 10.90 9.67 10.71
CA LYS A 114 10.22 8.37 10.88
C LYS A 114 9.03 8.21 9.92
N LYS A 115 9.06 8.90 8.79
CA LYS A 115 8.05 8.82 7.72
C LYS A 115 8.55 7.90 6.61
N SER A 116 7.63 7.18 5.96
CA SER A 116 7.95 6.33 4.81
C SER A 116 8.12 7.17 3.54
N PHE A 117 9.18 6.90 2.78
CA PHE A 117 9.44 7.50 1.47
C PHE A 117 9.09 6.58 0.30
N PHE A 118 9.06 5.28 0.56
CA PHE A 118 8.96 4.29 -0.49
C PHE A 118 8.31 3.03 0.02
N TRP A 119 7.46 2.46 -0.84
CA TRP A 119 6.84 1.17 -0.65
C TRP A 119 6.90 0.41 -1.99
N ALA A 120 7.49 -0.78 -1.97
CA ALA A 120 7.51 -1.68 -3.12
C ALA A 120 6.86 -3.00 -2.78
N LEU A 121 6.01 -3.47 -3.69
CA LEU A 121 5.52 -4.84 -3.69
C LEU A 121 6.29 -5.62 -4.75
N GLU A 122 6.88 -6.73 -4.36
CA GLU A 122 7.47 -7.69 -5.28
C GLU A 122 6.54 -8.88 -5.41
N THR A 123 6.06 -9.17 -6.63
CA THR A 123 5.25 -10.35 -6.94
C THR A 123 5.97 -11.21 -7.96
N ASN A 124 6.50 -12.35 -7.51
CA ASN A 124 7.00 -13.40 -8.40
C ASN A 124 5.82 -14.20 -8.95
N ILE A 125 5.12 -13.66 -9.95
CA ILE A 125 4.13 -14.41 -10.71
C ILE A 125 4.89 -15.37 -11.61
N VAL A 126 5.04 -16.63 -11.18
CA VAL A 126 5.29 -17.72 -12.13
C VAL A 126 3.99 -17.88 -12.91
N GLN A 127 3.91 -17.26 -14.09
CA GLN A 127 2.89 -17.59 -15.08
C GLN A 127 3.14 -19.04 -15.50
N TYR A 128 2.41 -19.98 -14.89
CA TYR A 128 2.22 -21.29 -15.52
C TYR A 128 1.25 -21.06 -16.68
N ALA A 129 1.81 -21.01 -17.89
CA ALA A 129 1.10 -21.16 -19.15
C ALA A 129 0.59 -22.60 -19.32
#